data_AF-A0A5M3WQF7-F1
#
_entry.id   AF-A0A5M3WQF7-F1
#
_cell.length_a   1.000
_cell.length_b   1.000
_cell.length_c   1.000
_cell.angle_alpha   90.00
_cell.angle_beta   90.00
_cell.angle_gamma   90.00
#
_symmetry.space_group_name_H-M   'P 1'
#
loop_
_entity.id
_entity.type
_entity.pdbx_description
1 polymer ?
#
loop_
_entity_poly.entity_id
_entity_poly.type
_entity_poly.pdbx_seq_one_letter_code
_entity_poly.pdbx_strand_id
1 'polypeptide(L)'
;MPNKTTVLMLTAATALGIGAGVAANAAIGGDSTPKTTVRATIGGAITPHATAAAVVKANGAVVRSTGVTAVRRIATGQYCVYLEPNIDATKTIPVATKMWGAPWSATVLVYSGNTACGTGRHVFVGTGYTTGGAHDVPFHVVVP
;
A
#
# COMPACT_ATOMS: atom_id res chain seq x y z
N MET A 1 13.91 -52.84 17.08
CA MET A 1 14.73 -52.13 16.07
C MET A 1 14.73 -50.63 16.39
N PRO A 2 15.85 -49.93 16.19
CA PRO A 2 16.38 -48.95 17.14
C PRO A 2 15.81 -47.53 17.06
N ASN A 3 15.79 -46.94 18.26
CA ASN A 3 15.69 -45.53 18.60
C ASN A 3 16.65 -44.65 17.78
N LYS A 4 16.18 -43.53 17.23
CA LYS A 4 17.04 -42.47 16.67
C LYS A 4 16.81 -41.16 17.41
N THR A 5 17.55 -41.04 18.50
CA THR A 5 17.95 -39.76 19.11
C THR A 5 18.85 -39.02 18.11
N THR A 6 18.43 -37.83 17.65
CA THR A 6 19.32 -36.93 16.89
C THR A 6 19.56 -35.65 17.69
N VAL A 7 20.85 -35.33 17.71
CA VAL A 7 21.59 -34.44 18.59
C VAL A 7 21.33 -32.96 18.31
N LEU A 8 21.32 -32.21 19.41
CA LEU A 8 21.34 -30.75 19.54
C LEU A 8 22.59 -30.15 18.85
N MET A 9 22.42 -29.20 17.93
CA MET A 9 23.49 -28.27 17.57
C MET A 9 23.06 -26.85 17.94
N LEU A 10 23.61 -26.37 19.06
CA LEU A 10 23.71 -24.94 19.38
C LEU A 10 24.85 -24.35 18.55
N THR A 11 24.55 -23.35 17.73
CA THR A 11 25.55 -22.40 17.23
C THR A 11 25.20 -21.02 17.75
N ALA A 12 25.99 -20.56 18.73
CA ALA A 12 26.02 -19.17 19.15
C ALA A 12 26.72 -18.34 18.07
N ALA A 13 26.10 -17.26 17.62
CA ALA A 13 26.75 -16.20 16.86
C ALA A 13 26.48 -14.87 17.56
N THR A 14 27.53 -14.32 18.17
CA THR A 14 27.56 -12.99 18.78
C THR A 14 27.70 -11.90 17.72
N ALA A 15 26.71 -10.99 17.74
CA ALA A 15 26.81 -9.53 17.77
C ALA A 15 27.43 -8.69 16.61
N LEU A 16 26.72 -7.56 16.37
CA LEU A 16 27.10 -6.23 15.86
C LEU A 16 27.09 -5.96 14.35
N GLY A 17 26.26 -5.00 13.96
CA GLY A 17 26.32 -4.34 12.65
C GLY A 17 25.08 -3.50 12.33
N ILE A 18 25.10 -2.24 12.75
CA ILE A 18 24.14 -1.19 12.42
C ILE A 18 24.35 -0.75 10.96
N GLY A 19 23.28 -0.74 10.17
CA GLY A 19 23.10 0.16 9.01
C GLY A 19 23.91 -0.13 7.74
N ALA A 20 23.24 -0.66 6.71
CA ALA A 20 23.38 -0.25 5.31
C ALA A 20 22.31 -0.97 4.47
N GLY A 21 21.78 -0.28 3.45
CA GLY A 21 20.55 -0.64 2.74
C GLY A 21 20.49 -2.07 2.18
N VAL A 22 19.33 -2.69 2.33
CA VAL A 22 19.03 -3.94 1.64
C VAL A 22 18.57 -3.62 0.23
N ALA A 23 19.52 -3.61 -0.70
CA ALA A 23 19.24 -3.94 -2.08
C ALA A 23 18.94 -5.45 -2.14
N ALA A 24 17.72 -5.82 -2.53
CA ALA A 24 17.39 -7.21 -2.85
C ALA A 24 16.95 -7.27 -4.32
N ASN A 25 17.89 -7.64 -5.18
CA ASN A 25 17.61 -8.22 -6.48
C ASN A 25 17.91 -9.73 -6.39
N ALA A 26 17.05 -10.51 -7.03
CA ALA A 26 17.06 -11.96 -7.23
C ALA A 26 16.38 -12.86 -6.18
N ALA A 27 15.15 -13.28 -6.51
CA ALA A 27 14.78 -14.70 -6.47
C ALA A 27 13.80 -14.99 -7.61
N ILE A 28 14.22 -15.84 -8.55
CA ILE A 28 13.37 -16.53 -9.52
C ILE A 28 12.80 -17.74 -8.77
N GLY A 29 11.47 -17.85 -8.70
CA GLY A 29 10.80 -18.99 -8.08
C GLY A 29 9.34 -18.69 -7.86
N GLY A 30 8.48 -19.34 -8.65
CA GLY A 30 7.04 -19.30 -8.42
C GLY A 30 6.72 -19.95 -7.07
N ASP A 31 6.19 -19.17 -6.15
CA ASP A 31 5.48 -19.66 -4.98
C ASP A 31 4.24 -18.79 -4.81
N SER A 32 3.09 -19.46 -4.73
CA SER A 32 1.78 -18.92 -4.38
C SER A 32 1.77 -18.41 -2.94
N THR A 33 2.58 -17.38 -2.69
CA THR A 33 2.62 -16.70 -1.41
C THR A 33 1.31 -15.92 -1.26
N PRO A 34 0.57 -16.09 -0.14
CA PRO A 34 -0.57 -15.25 0.15
C PRO A 34 -0.09 -13.80 0.09
N LYS A 35 -0.88 -12.92 -0.55
CA LYS A 35 -0.63 -11.49 -0.68
C LYS A 35 -0.57 -10.88 0.72
N THR A 36 0.58 -11.03 1.38
CA THR A 36 0.83 -10.55 2.73
C THR A 36 0.56 -9.07 2.68
N THR A 37 -0.42 -8.62 3.44
CA THR A 37 -0.76 -7.21 3.56
C THR A 37 0.39 -6.57 4.33
N VAL A 38 1.49 -6.27 3.64
CA VAL A 38 2.61 -5.53 4.21
C VAL A 38 2.07 -4.14 4.49
N ARG A 39 1.71 -3.90 5.76
CA ARG A 39 1.52 -2.56 6.28
C ARG A 39 2.90 -1.92 6.32
N ALA A 40 3.28 -1.25 5.23
CA ALA A 40 4.45 -0.39 5.21
C ALA A 40 4.30 0.65 6.33
N THR A 41 5.40 1.08 6.94
CA THR A 41 5.39 2.26 7.82
C THR A 41 4.99 3.45 6.97
N ILE A 42 3.76 3.91 7.18
CA ILE A 42 3.07 4.97 6.44
C ILE A 42 3.28 6.28 7.22
N GLY A 43 3.79 7.33 6.58
CA GLY A 43 4.08 8.61 7.23
C GLY A 43 5.07 9.50 6.47
N GLY A 44 5.49 10.59 7.11
CA GLY A 44 6.60 11.45 6.65
C GLY A 44 6.27 12.52 5.62
N ALA A 45 5.01 12.65 5.18
CA ALA A 45 4.61 13.83 4.40
C ALA A 45 4.20 14.98 5.33
N ILE A 46 4.49 16.22 4.90
CA ILE A 46 4.03 17.45 5.54
C ILE A 46 2.96 18.05 4.62
N THR A 47 1.72 18.13 5.11
CA THR A 47 0.57 18.60 4.33
C THR A 47 -0.22 19.68 5.08
N PRO A 48 0.22 20.95 5.06
CA PRO A 48 -0.34 22.01 5.90
C PRO A 48 -1.84 22.27 5.70
N HIS A 49 -2.38 21.91 4.53
CA HIS A 49 -3.76 22.18 4.14
C HIS A 49 -4.56 20.90 3.78
N ALA A 50 -4.01 19.72 4.08
CA ALA A 50 -4.74 18.47 3.87
C ALA A 50 -4.73 17.65 5.15
N THR A 51 -5.93 17.25 5.58
CA THR A 51 -6.11 16.39 6.74
C THR A 51 -5.56 14.99 6.48
N ALA A 52 -5.65 14.49 5.24
CA ALA A 52 -4.91 13.31 4.81
C ALA A 52 -4.39 13.41 3.37
N ALA A 53 -3.24 12.79 3.10
CA ALA A 53 -2.74 12.61 1.76
C ALA A 53 -1.85 11.37 1.67
N ALA A 54 -1.77 10.76 0.48
CA ALA A 54 -0.82 9.69 0.22
C ALA A 54 -0.34 9.70 -1.24
N VAL A 55 0.91 9.27 -1.40
CA VAL A 55 1.51 8.91 -2.68
C VAL A 55 1.57 7.39 -2.74
N VAL A 56 0.88 6.78 -3.70
CA VAL A 56 0.69 5.33 -3.77
C VAL A 56 1.22 4.80 -5.10
N LYS A 57 2.13 3.82 -5.04
CA LYS A 57 2.65 3.10 -6.21
C LYS A 57 1.58 2.16 -6.79
N ALA A 58 1.75 1.73 -8.05
CA ALA A 58 0.83 0.79 -8.71
C ALA A 58 0.61 -0.51 -7.90
N ASN A 59 1.62 -1.04 -7.22
CA ASN A 59 1.45 -2.24 -6.39
C ASN A 59 0.66 -1.99 -5.07
N GLY A 60 0.26 -0.75 -4.79
CA GLY A 60 -0.41 -0.35 -3.55
C GLY A 60 0.54 0.08 -2.43
N ALA A 61 1.86 0.06 -2.66
CA ALA A 61 2.83 0.53 -1.67
C ALA A 61 2.77 2.04 -1.52
N VAL A 62 2.74 2.51 -0.27
CA VAL A 62 2.75 3.95 0.06
C VAL A 62 4.19 4.44 0.08
N VAL A 63 4.47 5.54 -0.63
CA VAL A 63 5.79 6.19 -0.65
C VAL A 63 5.95 7.16 0.51
N ARG A 64 4.92 7.96 0.74
CA ARG A 64 4.82 8.95 1.83
C ARG A 64 3.36 9.34 2.02
N SER A 65 3.02 9.77 3.22
CA SER A 65 1.64 10.08 3.59
C SER A 65 1.51 10.88 4.88
N THR A 66 0.32 11.43 5.09
CA THR A 66 -0.15 12.11 6.30
C THR A 66 -1.61 11.71 6.50
N GLY A 67 -2.06 11.44 7.73
CA GLY A 67 -3.47 11.12 8.02
C GLY A 67 -4.02 9.82 7.39
N VAL A 68 -3.15 9.00 6.79
CA VAL A 68 -3.47 7.69 6.21
C VAL A 68 -2.89 6.62 7.12
N THR A 69 -3.66 5.58 7.45
CA THR A 69 -3.24 4.47 8.32
C THR A 69 -2.89 3.20 7.55
N ALA A 70 -3.47 3.00 6.37
CA ALA A 70 -3.20 1.87 5.49
C ALA A 70 -3.68 2.13 4.06
N VAL A 71 -3.04 1.46 3.09
CA VAL A 71 -3.59 1.30 1.74
C VAL A 71 -3.68 -0.18 1.43
N ARG A 72 -4.85 -0.64 0.98
CA ARG A 72 -5.10 -2.04 0.64
C ARG A 72 -5.61 -2.15 -0.79
N ARG A 73 -4.88 -2.88 -1.63
CA ARG A 73 -5.33 -3.25 -2.98
C ARG A 73 -6.27 -4.45 -2.90
N ILE A 74 -7.56 -4.22 -3.15
CA ILE A 74 -8.62 -5.24 -3.06
C ILE A 74 -8.83 -6.01 -4.37
N ALA A 75 -8.58 -5.36 -5.51
CA ALA A 75 -8.60 -5.97 -6.84
C ALA A 75 -7.65 -5.19 -7.76
N THR A 76 -7.46 -5.65 -9.00
CA THR A 76 -6.71 -4.89 -10.00
C THR A 76 -7.37 -3.53 -10.21
N GLY A 77 -6.58 -2.46 -10.08
CA GLY A 77 -7.04 -1.09 -10.18
C GLY A 77 -8.01 -0.65 -9.09
N GLN A 78 -8.08 -1.34 -7.94
CA GLN A 78 -8.99 -0.97 -6.86
C GLN A 78 -8.27 -0.95 -5.51
N TYR A 79 -8.30 0.21 -4.86
CA TYR A 79 -7.57 0.47 -3.62
C TYR A 79 -8.48 1.11 -2.57
N CYS A 80 -8.30 0.66 -1.34
CA CYS A 80 -8.90 1.25 -0.16
C CYS A 80 -7.83 1.99 0.63
N VAL A 81 -7.99 3.30 0.76
CA VAL A 81 -7.12 4.18 1.54
C VAL A 81 -7.82 4.42 2.88
N TYR A 82 -7.28 3.83 3.93
CA TYR A 82 -7.79 3.95 5.29
C TYR A 82 -7.20 5.20 5.95
N LEU A 83 -8.06 6.00 6.57
CA LEU A 83 -7.68 7.25 7.19
C LEU A 83 -7.54 7.11 8.70
N GLU A 84 -6.96 8.12 9.34
CA GLU A 84 -6.93 8.22 10.80
C GLU A 84 -8.35 8.34 11.40
N PRO A 85 -8.59 7.91 12.65
CA PRO A 85 -9.93 7.87 13.24
C PRO A 85 -10.65 9.22 13.32
N ASN A 86 -9.93 10.34 13.35
CA ASN A 86 -10.50 11.67 13.40
C ASN A 86 -10.88 12.23 12.01
N ILE A 87 -10.60 11.50 10.92
CA ILE A 87 -10.83 11.95 9.55
C ILE A 87 -12.01 11.19 8.95
N ASP A 88 -13.02 11.94 8.48
CA ASP A 88 -14.22 11.38 7.87
C ASP A 88 -14.30 11.76 6.39
N ALA A 89 -13.87 10.84 5.52
CA ALA A 89 -13.89 11.02 4.07
C ALA A 89 -15.29 11.33 3.51
N THR A 90 -16.37 10.95 4.20
CA THR A 90 -17.75 11.18 3.75
C THR A 90 -18.19 12.64 3.91
N LYS A 91 -17.47 13.43 4.70
CA LYS A 91 -17.72 14.86 4.93
C LYS A 91 -16.79 15.78 4.15
N THR A 92 -16.01 15.20 3.23
CA THR A 92 -15.00 15.90 2.45
C THR A 92 -15.14 15.54 0.97
N ILE A 93 -14.51 16.31 0.10
CA ILE A 93 -14.40 15.99 -1.33
C ILE A 93 -12.98 15.51 -1.60
N PRO A 94 -12.71 14.19 -1.50
CA PRO A 94 -11.38 13.67 -1.79
C PRO A 94 -11.06 13.84 -3.28
N VAL A 95 -9.80 14.11 -3.58
CA VAL A 95 -9.28 14.24 -4.94
C VAL A 95 -8.16 13.23 -5.14
N ALA A 96 -8.16 12.54 -6.26
CA ALA A 96 -7.07 11.67 -6.66
C ALA A 96 -6.60 11.99 -8.08
N THR A 97 -5.30 11.89 -8.31
CA THR A 97 -4.67 12.15 -9.61
C THR A 97 -3.64 11.08 -9.92
N LYS A 98 -3.45 10.78 -11.21
CA LYS A 98 -2.35 9.88 -11.62
C LYS A 98 -1.00 10.51 -11.33
N MET A 99 -0.02 9.69 -10.99
CA MET A 99 1.37 10.14 -10.81
C MET A 99 2.05 10.39 -12.15
N TRP A 100 3.08 11.25 -12.15
CA TRP A 100 3.98 11.40 -13.29
C TRP A 100 4.62 10.05 -13.66
N GLY A 101 4.73 9.78 -14.96
CA GLY A 101 5.20 8.49 -15.48
C GLY A 101 4.10 7.42 -15.61
N ALA A 102 2.87 7.66 -15.12
CA ALA A 102 1.72 6.85 -15.51
C ALA A 102 1.40 7.05 -17.01
N PRO A 103 0.88 6.02 -17.71
CA PRO A 103 0.47 6.15 -19.10
C PRO A 103 -0.51 7.32 -19.33
N TRP A 104 -0.44 7.95 -20.51
CA TRP A 104 -1.36 9.05 -20.85
C TRP A 104 -2.83 8.61 -20.84
N SER A 105 -3.09 7.37 -21.27
CA SER A 105 -4.39 6.72 -21.22
C SER A 105 -4.87 6.36 -19.81
N ALA A 106 -4.07 6.59 -18.77
CA ALA A 106 -4.47 6.27 -17.41
C ALA A 106 -5.55 7.20 -16.87
N THR A 107 -6.51 6.59 -16.17
CA THR A 107 -7.60 7.23 -15.44
C THR A 107 -7.53 6.89 -13.96
N VAL A 108 -7.95 7.83 -13.12
CA VAL A 108 -8.06 7.68 -11.67
C VAL A 108 -9.42 8.22 -11.26
N LEU A 109 -10.15 7.41 -10.51
CA LEU A 109 -11.47 7.70 -9.97
C LEU A 109 -11.38 7.64 -8.45
N VAL A 110 -12.11 8.51 -7.78
CA VAL A 110 -12.13 8.58 -6.31
C VAL A 110 -13.57 8.62 -5.83
N TYR A 111 -13.84 7.88 -4.75
CA TYR A 111 -15.17 7.83 -4.15
C TYR A 111 -15.05 7.60 -2.64
N SER A 112 -15.71 8.43 -1.83
CA SER A 112 -15.86 8.19 -0.40
C SER A 112 -17.02 7.23 -0.15
N GLY A 113 -16.82 6.23 0.72
CA GLY A 113 -17.91 5.34 1.14
C GLY A 113 -18.19 4.14 0.23
N ASN A 114 -17.26 3.71 -0.63
CA ASN A 114 -17.42 2.44 -1.35
C ASN A 114 -17.51 1.27 -0.35
N THR A 115 -18.59 0.47 -0.41
CA THR A 115 -18.79 -0.68 0.48
C THR A 115 -17.74 -1.78 0.28
N ALA A 116 -17.06 -1.82 -0.88
CA ALA A 116 -15.97 -2.75 -1.15
C ALA A 116 -14.77 -2.59 -0.19
N CYS A 117 -14.64 -1.42 0.44
CA CYS A 117 -13.61 -1.15 1.44
C CYS A 117 -14.02 -1.49 2.88
N GLY A 118 -15.25 -1.97 3.07
CA GLY A 118 -15.88 -2.24 4.35
C GLY A 118 -16.73 -1.07 4.85
N THR A 119 -17.09 -1.12 6.13
CA THR A 119 -17.74 -0.02 6.83
C THR A 119 -16.67 0.87 7.46
N GLY A 120 -16.69 2.18 7.20
CA GLY A 120 -15.82 3.11 7.92
C GLY A 120 -15.27 4.28 7.12
N ARG A 121 -14.11 4.78 7.59
CA ARG A 121 -13.42 6.00 7.18
C ARG A 121 -12.36 5.69 6.12
N HIS A 122 -12.82 5.52 4.89
CA HIS A 122 -11.94 5.18 3.77
C HIS A 122 -12.28 5.98 2.52
N VAL A 123 -11.25 6.13 1.69
CA VAL A 123 -11.38 6.58 0.32
C VAL A 123 -11.15 5.38 -0.59
N PHE A 124 -12.10 5.11 -1.48
CA PHE A 124 -11.91 4.17 -2.57
C PHE A 124 -11.26 4.89 -3.73
N VAL A 125 -10.22 4.29 -4.29
CA VAL A 125 -9.55 4.75 -5.50
C VAL A 125 -9.62 3.65 -6.55
N GLY A 126 -10.26 3.98 -7.67
CA GLY A 126 -10.27 3.17 -8.88
C GLY A 126 -9.22 3.67 -9.86
N THR A 127 -8.45 2.77 -10.46
CA THR A 127 -7.47 3.12 -11.49
C THR A 127 -7.62 2.21 -12.71
N GLY A 128 -7.26 2.75 -13.88
CA GLY A 128 -7.39 2.00 -15.12
C GLY A 128 -6.84 2.74 -16.32
N TYR A 129 -7.17 2.20 -17.50
CA TYR A 129 -6.92 2.85 -18.78
C TYR A 129 -8.25 3.15 -19.46
N THR A 130 -8.35 4.31 -20.12
CA THR A 130 -9.57 4.75 -20.82
C THR A 130 -10.10 3.73 -21.83
N THR A 131 -9.22 2.93 -22.44
CA THR A 131 -9.56 1.92 -23.45
C THR A 131 -9.32 0.48 -22.99
N GLY A 132 -8.86 0.26 -21.74
CA GLY A 132 -8.34 -1.03 -21.29
C GLY A 132 -8.95 -1.56 -19.98
N GLY A 133 -9.88 -0.83 -19.38
CA GLY A 133 -10.52 -1.23 -18.12
C GLY A 133 -9.64 -0.99 -16.90
N ALA A 134 -9.79 -1.82 -15.88
CA ALA A 134 -9.07 -1.67 -14.60
C ALA A 134 -7.61 -2.12 -14.71
N HIS A 135 -6.70 -1.25 -14.28
CA HIS A 135 -5.25 -1.46 -14.29
C HIS A 135 -4.64 -0.80 -13.07
N ASP A 136 -3.60 -1.39 -12.53
CA ASP A 136 -2.86 -0.83 -11.39
C ASP A 136 -2.01 0.36 -11.87
N VAL A 137 -2.38 1.57 -11.47
CA VAL A 137 -1.70 2.82 -11.85
C VAL A 137 -1.26 3.56 -10.60
N PRO A 138 -0.05 4.15 -10.55
CA PRO A 138 0.37 4.96 -9.41
C PRO A 138 -0.45 6.26 -9.31
N PHE A 139 -0.84 6.65 -8.10
CA PHE A 139 -1.70 7.81 -7.86
C PHE A 139 -1.32 8.62 -6.61
N HIS A 140 -1.72 9.88 -6.61
CA HIS A 140 -1.81 10.74 -5.45
C HIS A 140 -3.26 10.79 -4.99
N VAL A 141 -3.48 10.85 -3.68
CA VAL A 141 -4.80 11.13 -3.10
C VAL A 141 -4.65 12.20 -2.03
N VAL A 142 -5.61 13.12 -1.99
CA VAL A 142 -5.70 14.20 -1.00
C VAL A 142 -7.12 14.26 -0.46
N VAL A 143 -7.23 14.34 0.85
CA VAL A 143 -8.46 14.56 1.62
C VAL A 143 -8.26 15.89 2.36
N PRO A 144 -9.04 16.93 2.00
CA PRO A 144 -8.97 18.25 2.65
C PRO A 144 -9.12 18.14 4.17
#